data_AF-A0A4P9Z4Q9-F1
#
_entry.id   AF-A0A4P9Z4Q9-F1
#
_cell.length_a   1.000
_cell.length_b   1.000
_cell.length_c   1.000
_cell.angle_alpha   90.00
_cell.angle_beta   90.00
_cell.angle_gamma   90.00
#
_symmetry.space_group_name_H-M   'P 1'
#
loop_
_entity.id
_entity.type
_entity.pdbx_description
1 polymer ?
#
loop_
_entity_poly.entity_id
_entity_poly.type
_entity_poly.pdbx_seq_one_letter_code
_entity_poly.pdbx_strand_id
1 'polypeptide(L)' 'MSVREPSLFDKLKMGAVMGGTVGLCIGLVFGTVNVIRFGPGQHGYLGTLGRSMASSAGFFGLLMAVGAVVRSEE' A
#
# COMPACT_ATOMS: atom_id res chain seq x y z
N MET A 1 2.12 5.28 -31.06
CA MET A 1 2.20 4.60 -29.75
C MET A 1 0.84 4.77 -29.10
N SER A 2 0.00 3.74 -29.08
CA SER A 2 -1.42 3.87 -28.69
C SER A 2 -1.52 4.19 -27.20
N VAL A 3 -1.65 5.48 -26.88
CA VAL A 3 -2.01 5.94 -25.54
C VAL A 3 -3.49 5.61 -25.38
N ARG A 4 -3.78 4.39 -24.91
CA ARG A 4 -5.11 4.00 -24.46
C ARG A 4 -5.50 5.01 -23.39
N GLU A 5 -6.51 5.84 -23.64
CA GLU A 5 -7.10 6.72 -22.64
C GLU A 5 -7.38 5.86 -21.40
N PRO A 6 -6.60 6.01 -20.32
CA PRO A 6 -6.68 5.08 -19.22
C PRO A 6 -8.02 5.35 -18.54
N SER A 7 -8.91 4.38 -18.65
CA SER A 7 -10.25 4.43 -18.07
C SER A 7 -10.14 4.71 -16.57
N LEU A 8 -11.15 5.31 -15.94
CA LEU A 8 -11.14 5.60 -14.50
C LEU A 8 -10.76 4.36 -13.66
N PHE A 9 -11.16 3.18 -14.14
CA PHE A 9 -10.81 1.89 -13.54
C PHE A 9 -9.33 1.50 -13.71
N ASP A 10 -8.72 1.78 -14.86
CA ASP A 10 -7.28 1.55 -15.09
C ASP A 10 -6.42 2.53 -14.28
N LYS A 11 -6.88 3.79 -14.13
CA LYS A 11 -6.22 4.79 -13.28
C LYS A 11 -6.34 4.45 -11.79
N LEU A 12 -7.53 4.00 -11.35
CA LEU A 12 -7.75 3.44 -10.01
C LEU A 12 -6.81 2.28 -9.72
N LYS A 13 -6.73 1.32 -10.63
CA LYS A 13 -5.85 0.16 -10.50
C LYS A 13 -4.38 0.58 -10.44
N MET A 14 -3.95 1.54 -11.27
CA MET A 14 -2.60 2.09 -11.20
C MET A 14 -2.29 2.72 -9.85
N GLY A 15 -3.20 3.56 -9.34
CA GLY A 15 -3.07 4.18 -8.01
C GLY A 15 -3.04 3.16 -6.88
N ALA A 16 -3.92 2.16 -6.94
CA ALA A 16 -3.97 1.07 -5.97
C ALA A 16 -2.70 0.22 -5.97
N VAL A 17 -2.14 -0.09 -7.14
CA VAL A 17 -0.89 -0.87 -7.27
C VAL A 17 0.32 -0.06 -6.78
N MET A 18 0.42 1.21 -7.15
CA MET A 18 1.50 2.08 -6.67
C MET A 18 1.41 2.30 -5.15
N GLY A 19 0.22 2.59 -4.63
CA GLY A 19 -0.01 2.79 -3.20
C GLY A 19 0.16 1.49 -2.40
N GLY A 20 -0.31 0.37 -2.93
CA GLY A 20 -0.20 -0.94 -2.29
C GLY A 20 1.24 -1.44 -2.20
N THR A 21 2.05 -1.26 -3.25
CA THR A 21 3.48 -1.63 -3.24
C THR A 21 4.29 -0.78 -2.28
N VAL A 22 4.10 0.54 -2.30
CA VAL A 22 4.76 1.46 -1.36
C VAL A 22 4.30 1.18 0.09
N GLY A 23 3.00 0.99 0.31
CA GLY A 23 2.44 0.66 1.62
C GLY A 23 2.93 -0.69 2.15
N LEU A 24 3.10 -1.69 1.28
CA LEU A 24 3.74 -2.96 1.65
C LEU A 24 5.20 -2.74 2.05
N CYS A 25 6.00 -2.01 1.28
CA CYS A 25 7.39 -1.72 1.63
C CYS A 25 7.52 -0.95 2.94
N ILE A 26 6.73 0.11 3.14
CA ILE A 26 6.74 0.90 4.39
C ILE A 26 6.29 0.04 5.57
N GLY A 27 5.23 -0.75 5.42
CA GLY A 27 4.76 -1.65 6.46
C GLY A 27 5.76 -2.78 6.76
N LEU A 28 6.57 -3.19 5.77
CA LEU A 28 7.68 -4.13 5.95
C LEU A 28 8.81 -3.46 6.74
N VAL A 29 9.22 -2.25 6.37
CA VAL A 29 10.27 -1.49 7.08
C VAL A 29 9.85 -1.20 8.51
N PHE A 30 8.71 -0.55 8.72
CA PHE A 30 8.21 -0.23 10.06
C PHE A 30 7.91 -1.49 10.87
N GLY A 31 7.31 -2.51 10.26
CA GLY A 31 7.06 -3.79 10.91
C GLY A 31 8.35 -4.49 11.33
N THR A 32 9.38 -4.48 10.48
CA THR A 32 10.67 -5.15 10.76
C THR A 32 11.45 -4.40 11.83
N VAL A 33 11.46 -3.07 11.78
CA VAL A 33 12.06 -2.24 12.84
C VAL A 33 11.33 -2.47 14.16
N ASN A 34 9.99 -2.53 14.15
CA ASN A 34 9.20 -2.75 15.36
C ASN A 34 9.42 -4.14 15.96
N VAL A 35 9.53 -5.18 15.12
CA VAL A 35 9.79 -6.55 15.56
C VAL A 35 11.23 -6.76 16.04
N ILE A 36 12.22 -6.09 15.45
CA ILE A 36 13.62 -6.15 15.92
C ILE A 36 13.79 -5.36 17.22
N ARG A 37 13.12 -4.20 17.38
CA ARG A 37 13.25 -3.34 18.57
C ARG A 37 12.40 -3.78 19.76
N PHE A 38 11.15 -4.19 19.54
CA PHE A 38 10.19 -4.52 20.60
C PHE A 38 9.96 -6.04 20.74
N GLY A 39 10.59 -6.84 19.87
CA GLY A 39 10.44 -8.28 19.84
C GLY A 39 9.16 -8.73 19.09
N PRO A 40 9.12 -10.01 18.69
CA PRO A 40 7.90 -10.62 18.16
C PRO A 40 6.90 -10.72 19.31
N GLY A 41 5.93 -9.79 19.40
CA GLY A 41 4.85 -9.91 20.37
C GLY A 41 4.11 -11.26 20.28
N GLN A 42 3.07 -11.44 21.09
CA GLN A 42 2.25 -12.68 21.19
C GLN A 42 1.73 -13.26 19.86
N HIS A 43 1.76 -12.49 18.76
CA HIS A 43 1.33 -12.90 17.42
C HIS A 43 2.47 -13.42 16.51
N GLY A 44 3.69 -13.57 17.04
CA GLY A 44 4.87 -14.01 16.29
C GLY A 44 5.42 -12.95 15.33
N TYR A 45 6.60 -13.23 14.75
CA TYR A 45 7.28 -12.35 13.79
C TYR A 45 6.37 -12.04 12.59
N LEU A 46 5.81 -13.09 11.98
CA LEU A 46 5.01 -12.98 10.76
C LEU A 46 3.63 -12.33 11.00
N GLY A 47 3.02 -12.52 12.17
CA GLY A 47 1.70 -11.94 12.48
C GLY A 47 1.78 -10.44 12.78
N THR A 48 2.86 -9.99 13.42
CA THR A 48 3.10 -8.57 13.72
C THR A 48 3.50 -7.81 12.45
N LEU A 49 4.39 -8.40 11.66
CA LEU A 49 4.77 -7.90 10.34
C LEU A 49 3.56 -7.84 9.40
N GLY A 50 2.82 -8.94 9.30
CA GLY A 50 1.64 -9.05 8.44
C GLY A 50 0.56 -8.02 8.74
N ARG A 51 0.29 -7.72 10.03
CA ARG A 51 -0.66 -6.65 10.41
C ARG A 51 -0.16 -5.26 9.98
N SER A 52 1.13 -4.97 10.21
CA SER A 52 1.71 -3.67 9.86
C SER A 52 1.74 -3.46 8.34
N MET A 53 2.09 -4.52 7.59
CA MET A 53 2.08 -4.55 6.13
C MET A 53 0.66 -4.42 5.57
N ALA A 54 -0.30 -5.19 6.08
CA ALA A 54 -1.69 -5.12 5.62
C ALA A 54 -2.34 -3.76 5.92
N SER A 55 -2.10 -3.19 7.11
CA SER A 55 -2.61 -1.87 7.48
C SER A 55 -2.01 -0.77 6.60
N SER A 56 -0.69 -0.80 6.38
CA SER A 56 0.01 0.19 5.55
C SER A 56 -0.37 0.07 4.07
N ALA A 57 -0.46 -1.15 3.54
CA ALA A 57 -0.88 -1.42 2.17
C ALA A 57 -2.34 -1.03 1.91
N GLY A 58 -3.23 -1.28 2.88
CA GLY A 58 -4.64 -0.88 2.78
C GLY A 58 -4.81 0.63 2.77
N PHE A 59 -4.10 1.34 3.65
CA PHE A 59 -4.23 2.80 3.76
C PHE A 59 -3.62 3.53 2.56
N PHE A 60 -2.37 3.22 2.19
CA PHE A 60 -1.73 3.84 1.02
C PHE A 60 -2.36 3.41 -0.29
N GLY A 61 -2.79 2.15 -0.41
CA GLY A 61 -3.53 1.65 -1.57
C GLY A 61 -4.83 2.41 -1.79
N LEU A 62 -5.63 2.65 -0.74
CA LEU A 62 -6.87 3.43 -0.84
C LEU A 62 -6.62 4.91 -1.15
N LEU A 63 -5.67 5.55 -0.46
CA LEU A 63 -5.37 6.97 -0.70
C LEU A 63 -4.89 7.23 -2.12
N MET A 64 -4.00 6.39 -2.65
CA MET A 64 -3.50 6.54 -4.01
C MET A 64 -4.51 6.10 -5.06
N ALA A 65 -5.36 5.10 -4.76
CA ALA A 65 -6.48 4.72 -5.64
C ALA A 65 -7.46 5.89 -5.80
N VAL A 66 -7.91 6.51 -4.70
CA VAL A 66 -8.82 7.66 -4.72
C VAL A 66 -8.12 8.90 -5.31
N GLY A 67 -6.87 9.16 -4.94
CA GLY A 67 -6.08 10.27 -5.47
C GLY A 67 -5.86 10.18 -6.98
N ALA A 68 -5.74 8.98 -7.53
CA ALA A 68 -5.66 8.76 -8.98
C ALA A 68 -6.98 9.08 -9.69
N VAL A 69 -8.14 8.86 -9.07
CA VAL A 69 -9.45 9.28 -9.61
C VAL A 69 -9.59 10.79 -9.58
N VAL A 70 -9.31 11.42 -8.45
CA VAL A 70 -9.48 12.88 -8.27
C VAL A 70 -8.55 13.67 -9.21
N ARG A 71 -7.31 13.21 -9.40
CA ARG A 71 -6.38 13.84 -10.35
C ARG A 71 -6.78 13.65 -11.82
N SER A 72 -7.76 12.80 -12.10
CA SER A 72 -8.20 12.51 -13.47
C SER A 72 -9.32 13.41 -13.97
N GLU A 73 -9.86 14.28 -13.10
CA GLU A 73 -10.92 15.25 -13.42
C GLU A 73 -10.35 16.54 -14.07
N GLU A 74 -9.14 16.48 -14.66
CA GLU A 74 -8.46 17.57 -15.38
C GLU A 74 -7.88 17.09 -16.72
#